data_AF-A0A8W8L2H9-F1
#
_entry.id   AF-A0A8W8L2H9-F1
#
_cell.length_a   1.000
_cell.length_b   1.000
_cell.length_c   1.000
_cell.angle_alpha   90.00
_cell.angle_beta   90.00
_cell.angle_gamma   90.00
#
_symmetry.space_group_name_H-M   'P 1'
#
loop_
_entity.id
_entity.type
_entity.pdbx_description
1 polymer ?
#
loop_
_entity_poly.entity_id
_entity_poly.type
_entity_poly.pdbx_seq_one_letter_code
_entity_poly.pdbx_strand_id
1 'polypeptide(L)'
;SSKLDRKDSTAEPFYRLVDEVFECHGMFKWLRRSFIMFVEVTFGRSINRQLRETVDWVFSESMIIYYISLFKNSMWPNGKLAESPPPKTDNQKLQTRLEAKEKFLNNMPDAVRTLLGEENGRRGAIKMFEVLQDTRLNKHLFYVSTLTTLVLILIKK
;
A
#
# COMPACT_ATOMS: atom_id res chain seq x y z
N SER A 1 14.90 -11.91 -33.68
CA SER A 1 14.05 -12.30 -32.54
C SER A 1 14.80 -11.89 -31.28
N SER A 2 14.40 -10.94 -30.45
CA SER A 2 13.17 -10.96 -29.65
C SER A 2 12.86 -9.56 -29.07
N LYS A 3 12.46 -8.62 -29.94
CA LYS A 3 11.94 -7.30 -29.54
C LYS A 3 10.52 -7.35 -28.93
N LEU A 4 10.10 -8.49 -28.36
CA LEU A 4 8.66 -8.74 -28.13
C LEU A 4 8.27 -9.48 -26.84
N ASP A 5 9.20 -9.92 -25.97
CA ASP A 5 8.81 -10.71 -24.78
C ASP A 5 9.28 -10.11 -23.46
N ARG A 6 8.49 -9.16 -22.95
CA ARG A 6 7.80 -9.24 -21.65
C ARG A 6 7.30 -7.85 -21.29
N LYS A 7 6.13 -7.54 -21.84
CA LYS A 7 5.06 -6.74 -21.23
C LYS A 7 5.42 -6.16 -19.86
N ASP A 8 5.47 -4.83 -19.83
CA ASP A 8 5.43 -3.97 -18.67
C ASP A 8 4.72 -4.64 -17.49
N SER A 9 5.52 -5.05 -16.52
CA SER A 9 5.02 -5.73 -15.33
C SER A 9 4.16 -4.74 -14.56
N THR A 10 2.95 -5.13 -14.19
CA THR A 10 2.00 -4.31 -13.40
C THR A 10 2.62 -3.81 -12.07
N ALA A 11 3.75 -4.40 -11.65
CA ALA A 11 4.52 -4.02 -10.47
C ALA A 11 5.59 -2.91 -10.72
N GLU A 12 5.82 -2.47 -11.97
CA GLU A 12 6.72 -1.36 -12.33
C GLU A 12 6.59 -0.12 -11.42
N PRO A 13 5.35 0.35 -11.10
CA PRO A 13 5.17 1.52 -10.23
C PRO A 13 5.52 1.23 -8.77
N PHE A 14 5.22 0.02 -8.29
CA PHE A 14 5.58 -0.43 -6.94
C PHE A 14 7.09 -0.47 -6.75
N TYR A 15 7.81 -0.98 -7.74
CA TYR A 15 9.27 -1.06 -7.67
C TYR A 15 9.96 0.32 -7.71
N ARG A 16 9.40 1.29 -8.43
CA ARG A 16 9.91 2.67 -8.40
C ARG A 16 9.69 3.32 -7.04
N LEU A 17 8.54 3.07 -6.41
CA LEU A 17 8.24 3.61 -5.09
C LEU A 17 9.17 3.02 -4.01
N VAL A 18 9.48 1.73 -4.08
CA VAL A 18 10.49 1.10 -3.21
C VAL A 18 11.89 1.67 -3.44
N ASP A 19 12.29 1.94 -4.69
CA ASP A 19 13.61 2.53 -4.99
C ASP A 19 13.78 3.93 -4.37
N GLU A 20 12.74 4.76 -4.52
CA GLU A 20 12.70 6.13 -4.02
C GLU A 20 12.65 6.18 -2.48
N VAL A 21 11.82 5.34 -1.87
CA VAL A 21 11.64 5.27 -0.41
C VAL A 21 12.89 4.77 0.31
N PHE A 22 13.68 3.90 -0.32
CA PHE A 22 14.84 3.30 0.35
C PHE A 22 16.19 3.92 -0.08
N GLU A 23 16.20 4.96 -0.92
CA GLU A 23 17.40 5.76 -1.26
C GLU A 23 18.57 4.90 -1.77
N CYS A 24 18.22 3.91 -2.57
CA CYS A 24 19.04 2.76 -2.89
C CYS A 24 20.05 3.04 -4.03
N HIS A 25 21.26 3.53 -3.71
CA HIS A 25 22.35 3.60 -4.70
C HIS A 25 23.15 2.28 -4.81
N GLY A 26 23.53 1.89 -6.03
CA GLY A 26 24.49 0.80 -6.29
C GLY A 26 23.98 -0.62 -5.99
N MET A 27 24.56 -1.27 -4.97
CA MET A 27 24.33 -2.67 -4.55
C MET A 27 22.85 -3.04 -4.42
N PHE A 28 21.99 -2.06 -4.15
CA PHE A 28 20.55 -2.23 -4.05
C PHE A 28 19.81 -2.43 -5.38
N LYS A 29 20.37 -2.06 -6.54
CA LYS A 29 19.81 -2.46 -7.85
C LYS A 29 19.94 -3.97 -8.07
N TRP A 30 21.07 -4.53 -7.64
CA TRP A 30 21.28 -5.98 -7.62
C TRP A 30 20.38 -6.62 -6.55
N LEU A 31 20.29 -6.04 -5.36
CA LEU A 31 19.43 -6.54 -4.28
C LEU A 31 17.94 -6.49 -4.65
N ARG A 32 17.47 -5.44 -5.35
CA ARG A 32 16.13 -5.32 -5.93
C ARG A 32 15.88 -6.40 -6.98
N ARG A 33 16.84 -6.65 -7.88
CA ARG A 33 16.74 -7.74 -8.86
C ARG A 33 16.68 -9.11 -8.18
N SER A 34 17.54 -9.34 -7.19
CA SER A 34 17.58 -10.59 -6.42
C SER A 34 16.33 -10.80 -5.58
N PHE A 35 15.79 -9.73 -4.97
CA PHE A 35 14.56 -9.77 -4.18
C PHE A 35 13.33 -10.01 -5.06
N ILE A 36 13.21 -9.32 -6.20
CA ILE A 36 12.14 -9.56 -7.18
C ILE A 36 12.20 -11.00 -7.69
N MET A 37 13.38 -11.47 -8.08
CA MET A 37 13.57 -12.86 -8.52
C MET A 37 13.24 -13.86 -7.41
N PHE A 38 13.67 -13.61 -6.17
CA PHE A 38 13.37 -14.47 -5.03
C PHE A 38 11.87 -14.53 -4.74
N VAL A 39 11.19 -13.39 -4.72
CA VAL A 39 9.75 -13.31 -4.48
C VAL A 39 8.96 -13.95 -5.63
N GLU A 40 9.37 -13.75 -6.88
CA GLU A 40 8.69 -14.32 -8.04
C GLU A 40 8.89 -15.85 -8.14
N VAL A 41 10.08 -16.35 -7.79
CA VAL A 41 10.38 -17.80 -7.77
C VAL A 41 9.70 -18.50 -6.59
N THR A 42 9.78 -17.94 -5.40
CA THR A 42 9.31 -18.60 -4.16
C THR A 42 7.81 -18.41 -3.98
N PHE A 43 7.27 -17.28 -4.40
CA PHE A 43 5.90 -16.87 -4.08
C PHE A 43 5.11 -16.35 -5.28
N GLY A 44 5.65 -16.28 -6.51
CA GLY A 44 4.98 -15.61 -7.64
C GLY A 44 3.59 -16.17 -7.97
N ARG A 45 3.41 -17.50 -7.92
CA ARG A 45 2.09 -18.13 -8.09
C ARG A 45 1.18 -17.91 -6.88
N SER A 46 1.73 -18.00 -5.67
CA SER A 46 0.98 -17.86 -4.42
C SER A 46 0.52 -16.42 -4.15
N ILE A 47 1.35 -15.42 -4.47
CA ILE A 47 1.04 -14.00 -4.34
C ILE A 47 -0.01 -13.59 -5.36
N ASN A 48 0.13 -13.98 -6.63
CA ASN A 48 -0.90 -13.65 -7.62
C ASN A 48 -2.24 -14.30 -7.29
N ARG A 49 -2.21 -15.54 -6.77
CA ARG A 49 -3.42 -16.20 -6.27
C ARG A 49 -3.99 -15.51 -5.03
N GLN A 50 -3.18 -15.23 -4.02
CA GLN A 50 -3.61 -14.52 -2.80
C GLN A 50 -4.10 -13.11 -3.09
N LEU A 51 -3.45 -12.37 -3.99
CA LEU A 51 -3.88 -11.04 -4.40
C LEU A 51 -5.26 -11.12 -5.04
N ARG A 52 -5.47 -12.08 -5.95
CA ARG A 52 -6.79 -12.32 -6.57
C ARG A 52 -7.83 -12.72 -5.53
N GLU A 53 -7.53 -13.70 -4.68
CA GLU A 53 -8.41 -14.14 -3.59
C GLU A 53 -8.73 -13.00 -2.62
N THR A 54 -7.77 -12.13 -2.33
CA THR A 54 -7.96 -10.95 -1.47
C THR A 54 -8.82 -9.90 -2.15
N VAL A 55 -8.59 -9.62 -3.44
CA VAL A 55 -9.43 -8.71 -4.21
C VAL A 55 -10.85 -9.24 -4.29
N ASP A 56 -11.03 -10.51 -4.66
CA ASP A 56 -12.33 -11.17 -4.73
C ASP A 56 -13.03 -11.17 -3.36
N TRP A 57 -12.28 -11.34 -2.26
CA TRP A 57 -12.80 -11.23 -0.90
C TRP A 57 -13.19 -9.78 -0.54
N VAL A 58 -12.34 -8.80 -0.80
CA VAL A 58 -12.59 -7.37 -0.52
C VAL A 58 -13.83 -6.88 -1.27
N PHE A 59 -14.04 -7.35 -2.51
CA PHE A 59 -15.22 -7.03 -3.32
C PHE A 59 -16.36 -8.03 -3.19
N SER A 60 -16.27 -8.99 -2.26
CA SER A 60 -17.34 -9.95 -2.02
C SER A 60 -18.57 -9.25 -1.43
N GLU A 61 -19.74 -9.85 -1.67
CA GLU A 61 -21.01 -9.32 -1.17
C GLU A 61 -21.00 -9.11 0.35
N SER A 62 -20.39 -10.04 1.10
CA SER A 62 -20.27 -9.93 2.55
C SER A 62 -19.42 -8.74 2.99
N MET A 63 -18.32 -8.46 2.30
CA MET A 63 -17.48 -7.29 2.57
C MET A 63 -18.16 -5.98 2.19
N ILE A 64 -18.91 -5.95 1.09
CA ILE A 64 -19.72 -4.78 0.71
C ILE A 64 -20.79 -4.51 1.78
N ILE A 65 -21.51 -5.53 2.25
CA ILE A 65 -22.48 -5.41 3.35
C ILE A 65 -21.79 -4.91 4.63
N TYR A 66 -20.60 -5.42 4.93
CA TYR A 66 -19.79 -4.96 6.06
C TYR A 66 -19.42 -3.48 5.92
N TYR A 67 -18.91 -3.04 4.76
CA TYR A 67 -18.57 -1.63 4.51
C TYR A 67 -19.78 -0.71 4.61
N ILE A 68 -20.92 -1.10 4.03
CA ILE A 68 -22.18 -0.35 4.13
C ILE A 68 -22.63 -0.26 5.58
N SER A 69 -22.54 -1.36 6.33
CA SER A 69 -22.92 -1.40 7.74
C SER A 69 -21.99 -0.54 8.60
N LEU A 70 -20.69 -0.60 8.35
CA LEU A 70 -19.68 0.22 9.02
C LEU A 70 -19.92 1.71 8.74
N PHE A 71 -20.15 2.06 7.48
CA PHE A 71 -20.48 3.42 7.07
C PHE A 71 -21.76 3.92 7.73
N LYS A 72 -22.84 3.12 7.68
CA LYS A 72 -24.12 3.42 8.32
C LYS A 72 -23.95 3.63 9.83
N ASN A 73 -23.22 2.75 10.51
CA ASN A 73 -23.02 2.83 11.96
C ASN A 73 -22.12 4.00 12.36
N SER A 74 -21.17 4.39 11.50
CA SER A 74 -20.31 5.56 11.71
C SER A 74 -21.07 6.87 11.52
N MET A 75 -21.96 6.93 10.53
CA MET A 75 -22.70 8.15 10.18
C MET A 75 -24.00 8.29 10.98
N TRP A 76 -24.66 7.18 11.32
CA TRP A 76 -25.89 7.13 12.11
C TRP A 76 -25.80 6.13 13.28
N PRO A 77 -24.93 6.38 14.27
CA PRO A 77 -24.92 5.57 15.48
C PRO A 77 -26.31 5.58 16.14
N ASN A 78 -26.89 4.40 16.38
CA ASN A 78 -28.24 4.24 16.92
C ASN A 78 -29.35 4.95 16.11
N GLY A 79 -29.15 5.15 14.81
CA GLY A 79 -30.11 5.81 13.92
C GLY A 79 -30.13 7.34 14.02
N LYS A 80 -29.24 7.95 14.80
CA LYS A 80 -29.08 9.41 14.89
C LYS A 80 -27.81 9.83 14.17
N LEU A 81 -27.88 10.90 13.37
CA LEU A 81 -26.71 11.44 12.68
C LEU A 81 -25.60 11.72 13.70
N ALA A 82 -24.40 11.19 13.45
CA ALA A 82 -23.24 11.41 14.29
C ALA A 82 -22.92 12.91 14.34
N GLU A 83 -22.71 13.44 15.54
CA GLU A 83 -22.22 14.81 15.68
C GLU A 83 -20.84 14.93 15.04
N SER A 84 -20.60 16.05 14.34
CA SER A 84 -19.30 16.30 13.76
C SER A 84 -18.28 16.35 14.89
N PRO A 85 -17.27 15.46 14.91
CA PRO A 85 -16.23 15.54 15.92
C PRO A 85 -15.54 16.91 15.82
N PRO A 86 -15.10 17.49 16.95
CA PRO A 86 -14.41 18.76 16.94
C PRO A 86 -13.14 18.65 16.08
N PRO A 87 -12.76 19.74 15.39
CA PRO A 87 -11.54 19.74 14.59
C PRO A 87 -10.34 19.40 15.49
N LYS A 88 -9.55 18.41 15.06
CA LYS A 88 -8.36 17.98 15.82
C LYS A 88 -7.38 19.15 15.95
N THR A 89 -6.88 19.39 17.16
CA THR A 89 -5.81 20.36 17.39
C THR A 89 -4.50 19.85 16.79
N ASP A 90 -3.53 20.74 16.55
CA ASP A 90 -2.25 20.33 15.95
C ASP A 90 -1.46 19.40 16.88
N ASN A 91 -1.59 19.57 18.20
CA ASN A 91 -1.03 18.63 19.19
C ASN A 91 -1.69 17.25 19.09
N GLN A 92 -3.02 17.16 18.94
CA GLN A 92 -3.70 15.88 18.76
C GLN A 92 -3.31 15.18 17.45
N LYS A 93 -3.15 15.95 16.36
CA LYS A 93 -2.67 15.40 15.08
C LYS A 93 -1.24 14.87 15.21
N LEU A 94 -0.35 15.62 15.86
CA LEU A 94 1.03 15.19 16.10
C LEU A 94 1.08 13.93 16.96
N GLN A 95 0.33 13.89 18.06
CA GLN A 95 0.24 12.72 18.93
C GLN A 95 -0.25 11.48 18.17
N THR A 96 -1.35 11.62 17.42
CA THR A 96 -1.89 10.52 16.59
C THR A 96 -0.85 10.04 15.57
N ARG A 97 -0.08 10.96 14.96
CA ARG A 97 0.98 10.63 14.00
C ARG A 97 2.11 9.84 14.65
N LEU A 98 2.54 10.22 15.86
CA LEU A 98 3.60 9.52 16.59
C LEU A 98 3.16 8.10 16.96
N GLU A 99 1.96 7.94 17.51
CA GLU A 99 1.41 6.62 17.86
C GLU A 99 1.24 5.73 16.63
N ALA A 100 0.77 6.30 15.51
CA ALA A 100 0.66 5.56 14.25
C ALA A 100 2.03 5.15 13.71
N LYS A 101 3.05 6.01 13.83
CA LYS A 101 4.43 5.71 13.40
C LYS A 101 5.01 4.57 14.22
N GLU A 102 4.84 4.59 15.53
CA GLU A 102 5.30 3.53 16.42
C GLU A 102 4.62 2.19 16.06
N LYS A 103 3.30 2.18 15.94
CA LYS A 103 2.54 0.99 15.53
C LYS A 103 2.99 0.48 14.16
N PHE A 104 3.24 1.37 13.20
CA PHE A 104 3.70 0.99 11.87
C PHE A 104 5.06 0.29 11.91
N LEU A 105 6.01 0.82 12.70
CA LEU A 105 7.34 0.22 12.84
C LEU A 105 7.31 -1.11 13.60
N ASN A 106 6.46 -1.23 14.63
CA ASN A 106 6.31 -2.47 15.41
C ASN A 106 5.63 -3.60 14.63
N ASN A 107 4.88 -3.27 13.56
CA ASN A 107 4.21 -4.25 12.68
C ASN A 107 4.97 -4.48 11.38
N MET A 108 6.27 -4.17 11.33
CA MET A 108 7.08 -4.45 10.16
C MET A 108 7.23 -5.96 9.95
N PRO A 109 7.03 -6.48 8.72
CA PRO A 109 7.20 -7.91 8.47
C PRO A 109 8.65 -8.34 8.70
N ASP A 110 8.85 -9.47 9.39
CA ASP A 110 10.19 -10.02 9.68
C ASP A 110 11.02 -10.25 8.40
N ALA A 111 10.38 -10.59 7.30
CA ALA A 111 11.04 -10.73 6.00
C ALA A 111 11.78 -9.45 5.57
N VAL A 112 11.23 -8.26 5.86
CA VAL A 112 11.87 -6.97 5.54
C VAL A 112 13.12 -6.77 6.40
N ARG A 113 13.03 -7.11 7.69
CA ARG A 113 14.14 -7.07 8.64
C ARG A 113 15.26 -8.03 8.24
N THR A 114 14.92 -9.27 7.87
CA THR A 114 15.88 -10.31 7.49
C THR A 114 16.55 -10.01 6.15
N LEU A 115 15.82 -9.46 5.17
CA LEU A 115 16.34 -9.27 3.80
C LEU A 115 17.10 -7.96 3.63
N LEU A 116 16.75 -6.90 4.36
CA LEU A 116 17.38 -5.57 4.25
C LEU A 116 18.33 -5.26 5.41
N GLY A 117 18.24 -6.02 6.51
CA GLY A 117 18.89 -5.71 7.78
C GLY A 117 18.05 -4.76 8.63
N GLU A 118 18.12 -4.91 9.95
CA GLU A 118 17.29 -4.18 10.92
C GLU A 118 17.34 -2.66 10.71
N GLU A 119 18.55 -2.10 10.56
CA GLU A 119 18.72 -0.66 10.45
C GLU A 119 18.16 -0.09 9.13
N ASN A 120 18.41 -0.77 8.01
CA ASN A 120 17.92 -0.33 6.70
C ASN A 120 16.42 -0.55 6.55
N GLY A 121 15.89 -1.66 7.05
CA GLY A 121 14.46 -1.94 7.10
C GLY A 121 13.72 -0.88 7.91
N ARG A 122 14.23 -0.55 9.12
CA ARG A 122 13.67 0.53 9.96
C ARG A 122 13.73 1.88 9.26
N ARG A 123 14.86 2.24 8.65
CA ARG A 123 15.03 3.52 7.96
C ARG A 123 14.06 3.69 6.79
N GLY A 124 13.92 2.66 5.97
CA GLY A 124 13.00 2.70 4.84
C GLY A 124 11.53 2.62 5.24
N ALA A 125 11.18 1.91 6.32
CA ALA A 125 9.83 1.95 6.88
C ALA A 125 9.47 3.34 7.43
N ILE A 126 10.42 4.02 8.10
CA ILE A 126 10.23 5.41 8.50
C ILE A 126 9.96 6.27 7.27
N LYS A 127 10.78 6.16 6.23
CA LYS A 127 10.61 6.94 5.01
C LYS A 127 9.29 6.63 4.28
N MET A 128 8.86 5.37 4.26
CA MET A 128 7.55 4.98 3.75
C MET A 128 6.42 5.66 4.53
N PHE A 129 6.51 5.65 5.87
CA PHE A 129 5.53 6.30 6.72
C PHE A 129 5.45 7.80 6.43
N GLU A 130 6.59 8.48 6.28
CA GLU A 130 6.62 9.91 5.95
C GLU A 130 6.00 10.19 4.57
N VAL A 131 6.27 9.35 3.56
CA VAL A 131 5.64 9.46 2.23
C VAL A 131 4.12 9.29 2.33
N LEU A 132 3.63 8.36 3.16
CA LEU A 132 2.20 8.19 3.42
C LEU A 132 1.57 9.37 4.17
N GLN A 133 2.35 10.25 4.82
CA GLN A 133 1.82 11.48 5.40
C GLN A 133 1.67 12.61 4.37
N ASP A 134 2.29 12.51 3.19
CA ASP A 134 2.21 13.54 2.15
C ASP A 134 0.87 13.48 1.41
N THR A 135 0.02 14.48 1.65
CA THR A 135 -1.31 14.55 1.06
C THR A 135 -1.28 14.73 -0.46
N ARG A 136 -0.25 15.36 -1.01
CA ARG A 136 -0.10 15.58 -2.47
C ARG A 136 0.28 14.27 -3.15
N LEU A 137 1.23 13.52 -2.59
CA LEU A 137 1.60 12.21 -3.11
C LEU A 137 0.44 11.22 -3.01
N ASN A 138 -0.27 11.20 -1.87
CA ASN A 138 -1.47 10.36 -1.71
C ASN A 138 -2.57 10.72 -2.69
N LYS A 139 -2.81 12.01 -2.96
CA LYS A 139 -3.74 12.47 -4.01
C LYS A 139 -3.33 11.95 -5.37
N HIS A 140 -2.06 12.12 -5.76
CA HIS A 140 -1.56 11.62 -7.04
C HIS A 140 -1.71 10.10 -7.13
N LEU A 141 -1.34 9.34 -6.09
CA LEU A 141 -1.49 7.90 -6.06
C LEU A 141 -2.95 7.48 -6.23
N PHE A 142 -3.87 8.13 -5.52
CA PHE A 142 -5.31 7.86 -5.62
C PHE A 142 -5.83 8.17 -7.02
N TYR A 143 -5.55 9.35 -7.57
CA TYR A 143 -5.99 9.72 -8.92
C TYR A 143 -5.43 8.77 -9.96
N VAL A 144 -4.14 8.44 -9.91
CA VAL A 144 -3.53 7.53 -10.89
C VAL A 144 -4.13 6.14 -10.74
N SER A 145 -4.27 5.59 -9.53
CA SER A 145 -4.83 4.26 -9.32
C SER A 145 -6.30 4.17 -9.75
N THR A 146 -7.15 5.11 -9.31
CA THR A 146 -8.58 5.14 -9.63
C THR A 146 -8.82 5.43 -11.11
N LEU A 147 -8.12 6.39 -11.69
CA LEU A 147 -8.23 6.73 -13.11
C LEU A 147 -7.75 5.57 -13.99
N THR A 148 -6.60 4.96 -13.68
CA THR A 148 -6.10 3.83 -14.48
C THR A 148 -7.03 2.63 -14.39
N THR A 149 -7.57 2.33 -13.20
CA THR A 149 -8.52 1.22 -13.02
C THR A 149 -9.85 1.49 -13.74
N LEU A 150 -10.40 2.70 -13.65
CA LEU A 150 -11.61 3.10 -14.37
C LEU A 150 -11.43 3.05 -15.89
N VAL A 151 -10.31 3.56 -16.40
CA VAL A 151 -9.99 3.51 -17.83
C VAL A 151 -9.84 2.07 -18.32
N LEU A 152 -9.20 1.19 -17.54
CA LEU A 152 -9.09 -0.24 -17.88
C LEU A 152 -10.45 -0.96 -17.85
N ILE A 153 -11.36 -0.58 -16.95
CA ILE A 153 -12.73 -1.12 -16.91
C ILE A 153 -13.54 -0.64 -18.13
N LEU A 154 -13.38 0.62 -18.54
CA LEU A 154 -14.11 1.20 -19.68
C LEU A 154 -13.61 0.70 -21.05
N ILE A 155 -12.32 0.39 -21.19
CA ILE A 155 -11.74 -0.14 -22.43
C ILE A 155 -12.04 -1.65 -22.60
N LYS A 156 -12.33 -2.37 -21.52
CA LYS A 156 -12.66 -3.81 -21.54
C LYS A 156 -14.16 -4.12 -21.59
N LYS A 157 -15.01 -3.11 -21.79
CA LYS A 157 -16.46 -3.22 -21.94
C LYS A 157 -16.86 -2.75 -23.34
#